data_AF-A0A5S6QKP9-F1
#
_entry.id   AF-A0A5S6QKP9-F1
#
_cell.length_a   1.000
_cell.length_b   1.000
_cell.length_c   1.000
_cell.angle_alpha   90.00
_cell.angle_beta   90.00
_cell.angle_gamma   90.00
#
_symmetry.space_group_name_H-M   'P 1'
#
loop_
_entity.id
_entity.type
_entity.pdbx_description
1 polymer ?
#
loop_
_entity_poly.entity_id
_entity_poly.type
_entity_poly.pdbx_seq_one_letter_code
_entity_poly.pdbx_strand_id
1 'polypeptide(L)'
;MCERYEDILSMEIPHWILEPFSSIQEAEIRLQDELIELQTNEELRPRLKSGYHRFWLQHQIADLYPRLWNVVKKFLIPFPSSYLVERGFSAVTELLTKRRNRLQIVERGDLRMRLTNIEPDVERLILSHQPQPSH
;
A
#
# COMPACT_ATOMS: atom_id res chain seq x y z
N MET A 1 19.77 -20.47 -11.57
CA MET A 1 18.37 -20.36 -11.10
C MET A 1 18.20 -18.91 -10.70
N CYS A 2 17.27 -18.17 -11.30
CA CYS A 2 16.91 -16.83 -10.85
C CYS A 2 16.08 -16.99 -9.58
N GLU A 3 16.47 -16.34 -8.49
CA GLU A 3 15.71 -16.44 -7.25
C GLU A 3 14.37 -15.74 -7.42
N ARG A 4 13.30 -16.33 -6.88
CA ARG A 4 11.98 -15.73 -6.98
C ARG A 4 12.02 -14.39 -6.22
N TYR A 5 11.63 -13.31 -6.87
CA TYR A 5 11.64 -11.94 -6.34
C TYR A 5 13.04 -11.31 -6.18
N GLU A 6 14.03 -11.82 -6.90
CA GLU A 6 15.38 -11.25 -6.91
C GLU A 6 15.36 -9.74 -7.19
N ASP A 7 14.50 -9.26 -8.09
CA ASP A 7 14.30 -7.84 -8.41
C ASP A 7 13.79 -6.99 -7.24
N ILE A 8 12.95 -7.57 -6.36
CA ILE A 8 12.43 -6.91 -5.16
C ILE A 8 13.45 -6.97 -4.03
N LEU A 9 14.09 -8.13 -3.87
CA LEU A 9 15.09 -8.37 -2.82
C LEU A 9 16.39 -7.59 -3.07
N SER A 10 16.73 -7.36 -4.34
CA SER A 10 17.86 -6.53 -4.77
C SER A 10 17.47 -5.06 -4.94
N MET A 11 16.23 -4.67 -4.62
CA MET A 11 15.79 -3.28 -4.79
C MET A 11 16.45 -2.41 -3.74
N GLU A 12 17.32 -1.50 -4.17
CA GLU A 12 17.90 -0.49 -3.31
C GLU A 12 16.99 0.74 -3.24
N ILE A 13 16.61 1.11 -2.02
CA ILE A 13 15.82 2.32 -1.77
C ILE A 13 16.82 3.46 -1.58
N PRO A 14 16.79 4.51 -2.42
CA PRO A 14 17.67 5.66 -2.24
C PRO A 14 17.54 6.27 -0.84
N HIS A 15 18.66 6.63 -0.23
CA HIS A 15 18.68 7.05 1.17
C HIS A 15 17.84 8.31 1.41
N TRP A 16 17.81 9.24 0.44
CA TRP A 16 17.00 10.46 0.50
C TRP A 16 15.47 10.19 0.53
N ILE A 17 15.00 8.99 0.18
CA ILE A 17 13.58 8.63 0.36
C ILE A 17 13.28 8.34 1.83
N LEU A 18 14.22 7.72 2.54
CA LEU A 18 14.09 7.40 3.96
C LEU A 18 14.36 8.65 4.81
N GLU A 19 15.36 9.43 4.42
CA GLU A 19 15.79 10.65 5.09
C GLU A 19 15.87 11.82 4.09
N PRO A 20 14.74 12.48 3.78
CA PRO A 20 14.68 13.56 2.77
C PRO A 20 15.56 14.77 3.08
N PHE A 21 15.90 14.93 4.36
CA PHE A 21 16.72 16.03 4.86
C PHE A 21 18.21 15.66 5.01
N SER A 22 18.66 14.53 4.45
CA SER A 22 20.06 14.07 4.49
C SER A 22 20.83 14.39 3.19
N SER A 23 21.87 13.64 2.83
CA SER A 23 22.73 13.94 1.68
C SER A 23 22.01 13.74 0.33
N ILE A 24 22.24 14.67 -0.62
CA ILE A 24 21.73 14.61 -2.00
C ILE A 24 22.63 13.81 -2.97
N GLN A 25 23.74 13.25 -2.50
CA GLN A 25 24.78 12.64 -3.35
C GLN A 25 24.28 11.45 -4.18
N GLU A 26 23.31 10.70 -3.67
CA GLU A 26 22.70 9.55 -4.37
C GLU A 26 21.60 9.96 -5.36
N ALA A 27 21.16 11.21 -5.34
CA ALA A 27 20.06 11.67 -6.17
C ALA A 27 20.54 12.00 -7.59
N GLU A 28 19.76 11.56 -8.59
CA GLU A 28 19.95 11.95 -9.98
C GLU A 28 19.92 13.48 -10.10
N ILE A 29 20.78 14.05 -10.95
CA ILE A 29 20.94 15.50 -11.14
C ILE A 29 19.60 16.22 -11.35
N ARG A 30 18.67 15.59 -12.08
CA ARG A 30 17.33 16.14 -12.38
C ARG A 30 16.42 16.29 -11.16
N LEU A 31 16.74 15.61 -10.06
CA LEU A 31 15.99 15.61 -8.79
C LEU A 31 16.64 16.50 -7.74
N GLN A 32 17.91 16.87 -7.92
CA GLN A 32 18.67 17.63 -6.92
C GLN A 32 18.05 19.01 -6.66
N ASP A 33 17.52 19.68 -7.67
CA ASP A 33 16.85 20.98 -7.49
C ASP A 33 15.67 20.90 -6.51
N GLU A 34 14.74 19.95 -6.72
CA GLU A 34 13.60 19.76 -5.82
C GLU A 34 14.02 19.26 -4.44
N LEU A 35 15.08 18.44 -4.36
CA LEU A 35 15.62 17.99 -3.08
C LEU A 35 16.21 19.15 -2.28
N ILE A 36 16.95 20.05 -2.92
CA ILE A 36 17.52 21.23 -2.26
C ILE A 36 16.38 22.12 -1.75
N GLU A 37 15.37 22.40 -2.57
CA GLU A 37 14.20 23.17 -2.16
C GLU A 37 13.50 22.51 -0.95
N LEU A 38 13.25 21.20 -1.01
CA LEU A 38 12.65 20.44 0.08
C LEU A 38 13.49 20.52 1.37
N GLN A 39 14.81 20.41 1.25
CA GLN A 39 15.74 20.44 2.39
C GLN A 39 15.81 21.81 3.06
N THR A 40 15.65 22.88 2.29
CA THR A 40 15.58 24.24 2.82
C THR A 40 14.22 24.58 3.46
N ASN A 41 13.22 23.73 3.27
CA ASN A 41 11.88 23.92 3.84
C ASN A 41 11.80 23.41 5.28
N GLU A 42 12.12 24.29 6.23
CA GLU A 42 12.09 23.98 7.67
C GLU A 42 10.68 23.66 8.21
N GLU A 43 9.60 24.06 7.53
CA GLU A 43 8.22 23.72 7.93
C GLU A 43 7.91 22.23 7.74
N LEU A 44 8.55 21.59 6.77
CA LEU A 44 8.36 20.19 6.43
C LEU A 44 9.19 19.26 7.32
N ARG A 45 10.31 19.75 7.87
CA ARG A 45 11.22 19.00 8.73
C ARG A 45 10.56 18.35 9.96
N PRO A 46 9.73 19.04 10.77
CA PRO A 46 9.06 18.41 11.90
C PRO A 46 8.05 17.33 11.47
N ARG A 47 7.52 17.38 10.23
CA ARG A 47 6.55 16.41 9.73
C ARG A 47 7.17 15.04 9.50
N LEU A 48 8.48 14.97 9.23
CA LEU A 48 9.21 13.71 9.07
C LEU A 48 9.18 12.86 10.36
N LYS A 49 9.02 13.46 11.54
CA LYS A 49 8.91 12.73 12.81
C LYS A 49 7.75 11.71 12.85
N SER A 50 6.75 11.90 11.99
CA SER A 50 5.63 10.96 11.84
C SER A 50 5.96 9.73 10.96
N GLY A 51 7.16 9.68 10.39
CA GLY A 51 7.65 8.63 9.50
C GLY A 51 7.67 9.06 8.03
N TYR A 52 8.63 8.55 7.26
CA TYR A 52 8.84 8.91 5.84
C TYR A 52 7.60 8.64 4.97
N HIS A 53 6.90 7.52 5.19
CA HIS A 53 5.69 7.18 4.43
C HIS A 53 4.59 8.24 4.60
N ARG A 54 4.32 8.69 5.84
CA ARG A 54 3.35 9.76 6.11
C ARG A 54 3.83 11.11 5.63
N PHE A 55 5.14 11.36 5.67
CA PHE A 55 5.73 12.56 5.10
C PHE A 55 5.38 12.68 3.63
N TRP A 56 5.80 11.71 2.82
CA TRP A 56 5.63 11.72 1.37
C TRP A 56 4.16 11.62 0.90
N LEU A 57 3.29 10.95 1.65
CA LEU A 57 1.86 10.82 1.32
C LEU A 57 1.05 12.12 1.51
N GLN A 58 1.66 13.20 1.98
CA GLN A 58 0.99 14.50 2.07
C GLN A 58 0.71 15.05 0.67
N HIS A 59 -0.54 15.46 0.42
CA HIS A 59 -0.97 16.06 -0.85
C HIS A 59 -0.05 17.21 -1.28
N GLN A 60 0.32 18.08 -0.34
CA GLN A 60 1.20 19.22 -0.58
C GLN A 60 2.56 18.82 -1.16
N ILE A 61 3.12 17.66 -0.77
CA ILE A 61 4.42 17.21 -1.27
C ILE A 61 4.32 16.76 -2.73
N ALA A 62 3.22 16.11 -3.11
CA ALA A 62 3.00 15.70 -4.49
C ALA A 62 2.86 16.89 -5.45
N ASP A 63 2.28 18.00 -4.98
CA ASP A 63 2.11 19.22 -5.78
C ASP A 63 3.39 20.06 -5.86
N LEU A 64 4.11 20.22 -4.74
CA LEU A 64 5.32 21.04 -4.66
C LEU A 64 6.54 20.35 -5.27
N TYR A 65 6.66 19.03 -5.11
CA TYR A 65 7.83 18.26 -5.54
C TYR A 65 7.41 17.07 -6.44
N PRO A 66 6.83 17.35 -7.62
CA PRO A 66 6.26 16.31 -8.48
C PRO A 66 7.31 15.34 -9.03
N ARG A 67 8.56 15.77 -9.25
CA ARG A 67 9.62 14.87 -9.74
C ARG A 67 10.04 13.91 -8.64
N LEU A 68 10.22 14.39 -7.40
CA LEU A 68 10.51 13.53 -6.25
C LEU A 68 9.36 12.55 -5.99
N TRP A 69 8.12 13.04 -5.98
CA TRP A 69 6.94 12.21 -5.77
C TRP A 69 6.82 11.08 -6.80
N ASN A 70 7.15 11.35 -8.06
CA ASN A 70 7.12 10.33 -9.13
C ASN A 70 8.07 9.15 -8.90
N VAL A 71 9.18 9.37 -8.20
CA VAL A 71 10.11 8.31 -7.80
C VAL A 71 9.58 7.62 -6.55
N VAL A 72 9.27 8.41 -5.51
CA VAL A 72 8.85 7.92 -4.21
C VAL A 72 7.59 7.07 -4.28
N LYS A 73 6.60 7.44 -5.10
CA LYS A 73 5.36 6.67 -5.24
C LYS A 73 5.57 5.24 -5.71
N LYS A 74 6.66 4.96 -6.45
CA LYS A 74 7.01 3.59 -6.89
C LYS A 74 7.45 2.71 -5.71
N PHE A 75 8.04 3.31 -4.69
CA PHE A 75 8.47 2.63 -3.46
C PHE A 75 7.38 2.59 -2.39
N LEU A 76 6.56 3.63 -2.29
CA LEU A 76 5.47 3.72 -1.30
C LEU A 76 4.18 3.02 -1.69
N ILE A 77 3.94 2.88 -2.99
CA ILE A 77 2.90 2.00 -3.50
C ILE A 77 3.65 0.73 -3.87
N PRO A 78 3.95 -0.16 -2.90
CA PRO A 78 4.38 -1.48 -3.31
C PRO A 78 3.25 -1.98 -4.19
N PHE A 79 3.58 -2.27 -5.45
CA PHE A 79 2.80 -3.24 -6.21
C PHE A 79 2.50 -4.36 -5.22
N PRO A 80 1.23 -4.76 -5.05
CA PRO A 80 0.85 -5.72 -4.02
C PRO A 80 1.87 -6.82 -4.11
N SER A 81 2.67 -6.98 -3.05
CA SER A 81 3.83 -7.87 -3.13
C SER A 81 3.32 -9.17 -3.71
N SER A 82 4.14 -9.83 -4.51
CA SER A 82 3.81 -11.16 -4.98
C SER A 82 3.18 -12.02 -3.89
N TYR A 83 3.58 -11.88 -2.62
CA TYR A 83 2.89 -12.44 -1.46
C TYR A 83 1.42 -12.05 -1.28
N LEU A 84 1.03 -10.77 -1.38
CA LEU A 84 -0.38 -10.35 -1.33
C LEU A 84 -1.16 -10.84 -2.55
N VAL A 85 -0.54 -10.86 -3.72
CA VAL A 85 -1.14 -11.41 -4.94
C VAL A 85 -1.31 -12.92 -4.84
N GLU A 86 -0.27 -13.65 -4.44
CA GLU A 86 -0.24 -15.10 -4.18
C GLU A 86 -1.20 -15.48 -3.05
N ARG A 87 -1.27 -14.71 -1.95
CA ARG A 87 -2.30 -14.91 -0.90
C ARG A 87 -3.70 -14.67 -1.44
N GLY A 88 -3.87 -13.63 -2.25
CA GLY A 88 -5.14 -13.34 -2.94
C GLY A 88 -5.58 -14.52 -3.81
N PHE A 89 -4.70 -15.00 -4.68
CA PHE A 89 -4.95 -16.14 -5.56
C PHE A 89 -5.13 -17.46 -4.79
N SER A 90 -4.38 -17.68 -3.71
CA SER A 90 -4.55 -18.85 -2.83
C SER A 90 -5.90 -18.82 -2.13
N ALA A 91 -6.32 -17.66 -1.61
CA ALA A 91 -7.63 -17.48 -0.99
C ALA A 91 -8.77 -17.68 -2.01
N VAL A 92 -8.61 -17.15 -3.24
CA VAL A 92 -9.54 -17.39 -4.36
C VAL A 92 -9.62 -18.88 -4.68
N THR A 93 -8.48 -19.55 -4.83
CA THR A 93 -8.43 -20.98 -5.15
C THR A 93 -9.08 -21.80 -4.05
N GLU A 94 -8.85 -21.48 -2.78
CA GLU A 94 -9.51 -22.14 -1.65
C GLU A 94 -11.02 -21.89 -1.65
N LEU A 95 -11.48 -20.65 -1.87
CA LEU A 95 -12.91 -20.33 -1.98
C LEU A 95 -13.59 -21.10 -3.12
N LEU A 96 -12.90 -21.31 -4.24
CA LEU A 96 -13.40 -22.05 -5.41
C LEU A 96 -13.34 -23.58 -5.22
N THR A 97 -12.36 -24.10 -4.48
CA THR A 97 -12.07 -25.55 -4.38
C THR A 97 -12.54 -26.20 -3.09
N LYS A 98 -12.57 -25.48 -1.96
CA LYS A 98 -12.92 -26.00 -0.64
C LYS A 98 -14.00 -25.15 0.03
N ARG A 99 -15.19 -25.76 0.09
CA ARG A 99 -16.37 -25.48 0.94
C ARG A 99 -17.43 -24.51 0.38
N ARG A 100 -18.61 -25.13 0.20
CA ARG A 100 -19.98 -24.58 0.12
C ARG A 100 -20.23 -23.64 -1.05
N ASN A 101 -21.16 -24.04 -1.92
CA ASN A 101 -21.75 -23.30 -3.06
C ASN A 101 -22.43 -21.94 -2.70
N ARG A 102 -21.99 -21.25 -1.64
CA ARG A 102 -22.59 -20.01 -1.11
C ARG A 102 -21.59 -18.88 -0.85
N LEU A 103 -20.28 -19.12 -0.98
CA LEU A 103 -19.27 -18.07 -0.87
C LEU A 103 -19.05 -17.48 -2.27
N GLN A 104 -19.24 -16.17 -2.42
CA GLN A 104 -19.13 -15.47 -3.69
C GLN A 104 -18.04 -14.39 -3.61
N ILE A 105 -17.04 -14.55 -4.48
CA ILE A 105 -15.83 -13.72 -4.51
C ILE A 105 -16.15 -12.27 -4.90
N VAL A 106 -17.11 -12.07 -5.80
CA VAL A 106 -17.34 -10.78 -6.47
C VAL A 106 -18.40 -9.94 -5.76
N GLU A 107 -19.55 -10.53 -5.39
CA GLU A 107 -20.71 -9.76 -4.93
C GLU A 107 -20.78 -9.55 -3.42
N ARG A 108 -20.24 -10.51 -2.63
CA ARG A 108 -20.43 -10.53 -1.16
C ARG A 108 -19.25 -9.98 -0.36
N GLY A 109 -18.11 -9.74 -1.02
CA GLY A 109 -16.90 -9.24 -0.37
C GLY A 109 -16.16 -10.28 0.47
N ASP A 110 -16.43 -11.58 0.29
CA ASP A 110 -15.85 -12.68 1.09
C ASP A 110 -14.32 -12.71 0.98
N LEU A 111 -13.77 -12.44 -0.21
CA LEU A 111 -12.33 -12.34 -0.42
C LEU A 111 -11.73 -11.16 0.36
N ARG A 112 -12.43 -10.01 0.39
CA ARG A 112 -11.98 -8.81 1.10
C ARG A 112 -11.97 -9.03 2.61
N MET A 113 -13.02 -9.65 3.18
CA MET A 113 -13.01 -10.05 4.60
C MET A 113 -11.86 -11.01 4.91
N ARG A 114 -11.55 -11.95 4.02
CA ARG A 114 -10.50 -12.95 4.28
C ARG A 114 -9.08 -12.39 4.16
N LEU A 115 -8.87 -11.39 3.31
CA LEU A 115 -7.56 -10.78 3.08
C LEU A 115 -7.26 -9.60 4.03
N THR A 116 -8.23 -9.13 4.79
CA THR A 116 -8.09 -7.95 5.67
C THR A 116 -8.53 -8.26 7.10
N ASN A 117 -8.18 -7.41 8.06
CA ASN A 117 -8.68 -7.50 9.45
C ASN A 117 -10.03 -6.81 9.62
N ILE A 118 -10.82 -6.67 8.54
CA ILE A 118 -12.14 -6.04 8.62
C ILE A 118 -13.12 -7.05 9.22
N GLU A 119 -13.69 -6.71 10.37
CA GLU A 119 -14.71 -7.52 11.01
C GLU A 119 -16.09 -7.25 10.39
N PRO A 120 -16.93 -8.29 10.19
CA PRO A 120 -18.29 -8.10 9.70
C PRO A 120 -19.14 -7.40 10.76
N ASP A 121 -19.94 -6.42 10.32
CA ASP A 121 -20.95 -5.75 11.16
C ASP A 121 -22.15 -6.68 11.38
N VAL A 122 -22.04 -7.51 12.43
CA VAL A 122 -23.04 -8.54 12.78
C VAL A 122 -24.37 -7.92 13.19
N GLU A 123 -24.35 -6.78 13.91
CA GLU A 123 -25.59 -6.11 14.35
C GLU A 123 -26.43 -5.65 13.16
N ARG A 124 -25.80 -5.04 12.16
CA ARG A 124 -26.49 -4.65 10.92
C ARG A 124 -27.03 -5.86 10.14
N LEU A 125 -26.31 -6.98 10.15
CA LEU A 125 -26.76 -8.22 9.49
C LEU A 125 -27.98 -8.83 10.20
N ILE A 126 -28.03 -8.78 11.53
CA ILE A 126 -29.18 -9.25 12.29
C ILE A 126 -30.41 -8.37 11.99
N LEU A 127 -30.24 -7.05 11.95
CA LEU A 127 -31.34 -6.12 11.65
C LEU A 127 -31.91 -6.28 10.23
N SER A 128 -31.09 -6.71 9.28
CA SER A 128 -31.50 -6.92 7.87
C SER A 128 -32.02 -8.34 7.59
N HIS A 129 -31.95 -9.25 8.56
CA HIS A 129 -32.44 -10.62 8.40
C HIS A 129 -33.97 -10.67 8.52
N GLN A 130 -34.66 -10.91 7.40
CA GLN A 130 -36.08 -11.26 7.44
C GLN A 130 -36.26 -12.74 7.80
N PRO A 131 -36.96 -13.09 8.90
CA PRO A 131 -37.25 -14.48 9.22
C PRO A 131 -38.17 -15.06 8.14
N GLN A 132 -37.71 -16.12 7.47
CA GLN A 132 -38.60 -16.88 6.59
C GLN A 132 -39.58 -17.68 7.45
N PRO A 133 -40.89 -17.60 7.18
CA PRO A 133 -41.86 -18.44 7.88
C PRO A 133 -41.60 -19.89 7.47
N SER A 134 -41.36 -20.74 8.47
CA SER A 134 -41.35 -22.19 8.31
C SER A 134 -42.76 -22.69 7.98
N HIS A 135 -42.88 -23.50 6.92
CA HIS A 135 -44.09 -24.24 6.56
C HIS A 135 -44.30 -25.47 7.44
#